data_AF-A0A832R0J5-F1
#
_entry.id   AF-A0A832R0J5-F1
#
_cell.length_a   1.000
_cell.length_b   1.000
_cell.length_c   1.000
_cell.angle_alpha   90.00
_cell.angle_beta   90.00
_cell.angle_gamma   90.00
#
_symmetry.space_group_name_H-M   'P 1'
#
loop_
_entity.id
_entity.type
_entity.pdbx_description
1 polymer ?
#
loop_
_entity_poly.entity_id
_entity_poly.type
_entity_poly.pdbx_seq_one_letter_code
_entity_poly.pdbx_strand_id
1 'polypeptide(L)'
;MKSVFRTLLAALVAVSITTTASIASAKEKGAYGWLTQGAEVLPKGTYALEVRLGWPSTDFGIHIPLGAKFELTPFITIDYGFYDALVGAPTIGNTLGFQLKGLLWKSGGNAISLGADIGFAMNYVGYLSYHCLGFIDDDDNLYIFCEKAGFLAAFQIGGPELRYSHRWDNPRVAIVTGLRMPIRVWLTTRIAEIPMLYIIGAEFNLVKNFNMHFNLEVGPLVFASELWSGVGLYAGGQFGISYLW
;
A
#
# COMPACT_ATOMS: atom_id res chain seq x y z
N MET A 1 15.64 14.39 11.99
CA MET A 1 16.16 14.20 10.61
C MET A 1 17.32 13.20 10.51
N LYS A 2 18.40 13.28 11.31
CA LYS A 2 19.55 12.35 11.22
C LYS A 2 19.20 10.86 11.44
N SER A 3 18.20 10.55 12.27
CA SER A 3 17.75 9.17 12.55
C SER A 3 17.03 8.54 11.35
N VAL A 4 16.06 9.24 10.76
CA VAL A 4 15.28 8.79 9.59
C VAL A 4 16.20 8.51 8.39
N PHE A 5 17.19 9.37 8.14
CA PHE A 5 18.16 9.17 7.06
C PHE A 5 19.02 7.91 7.26
N ARG A 6 19.38 7.58 8.52
CA ARG A 6 20.14 6.36 8.84
C ARG A 6 19.29 5.11 8.64
N THR A 7 18.00 5.17 8.97
CA THR A 7 17.06 4.07 8.74
C THR A 7 16.82 3.85 7.25
N LEU A 8 16.65 4.92 6.47
CA LEU A 8 16.56 4.86 5.01
C LEU A 8 17.83 4.30 4.37
N LEU A 9 19.00 4.74 4.82
CA LEU A 9 20.28 4.23 4.34
C LEU A 9 20.46 2.75 4.71
N ALA A 10 20.07 2.34 5.92
CA ALA A 10 20.13 0.95 6.35
C ALA A 10 19.16 0.07 5.55
N ALA A 11 17.95 0.55 5.25
CA ALA A 11 17.00 -0.15 4.38
C ALA A 11 17.55 -0.26 2.96
N LEU A 12 18.11 0.82 2.41
CA LEU A 12 18.73 0.83 1.08
C LEU A 12 19.92 -0.14 0.99
N VAL A 13 20.74 -0.22 2.04
CA VAL A 13 21.88 -1.15 2.13
C VAL A 13 21.41 -2.60 2.33
N ALA A 14 20.37 -2.84 3.12
CA ALA A 14 19.79 -4.17 3.26
C ALA A 14 19.19 -4.66 1.93
N VAL A 15 18.53 -3.76 1.19
CA VAL A 15 18.06 -4.02 -0.18
C VAL A 15 19.25 -4.27 -1.10
N SER A 16 20.33 -3.49 -1.06
CA SER A 16 21.50 -3.72 -1.93
C SER A 16 22.21 -5.06 -1.66
N ILE A 17 22.27 -5.50 -0.40
CA ILE A 17 22.88 -6.80 -0.03
C ILE A 17 21.99 -7.97 -0.45
N THR A 18 20.68 -7.90 -0.18
CA THR A 18 19.73 -8.97 -0.57
C THR A 18 19.58 -9.09 -2.08
N THR A 19 19.66 -7.97 -2.80
CA THR A 19 19.67 -7.97 -4.27
C THR A 19 20.93 -8.60 -4.83
N THR A 20 22.12 -8.29 -4.29
CA THR A 20 23.38 -8.89 -4.75
C THR A 20 23.38 -10.43 -4.56
N ALA A 21 22.86 -10.92 -3.43
CA ALA A 21 22.73 -12.36 -3.18
C ALA A 21 21.70 -13.05 -4.11
N SER A 22 20.60 -12.36 -4.42
CA SER A 22 19.56 -12.86 -5.33
C SER A 22 20.01 -12.90 -6.79
N ILE A 23 20.77 -11.87 -7.22
CA ILE A 23 21.37 -11.78 -8.56
C ILE A 23 22.37 -12.93 -8.80
N ALA A 24 23.10 -13.36 -7.77
CA ALA A 24 24.03 -14.49 -7.88
C ALA A 24 23.33 -15.85 -8.09
N SER A 25 22.06 -15.97 -7.66
CA SER A 25 21.30 -17.22 -7.70
C SER A 25 20.40 -17.35 -8.95
N ALA A 26 19.93 -16.23 -9.53
CA ALA A 26 18.93 -16.22 -10.61
C ALA A 26 19.48 -16.51 -12.02
N LYS A 27 20.35 -17.51 -12.18
CA LYS A 27 20.97 -17.88 -13.47
C LYS A 27 20.18 -18.99 -14.21
N GLU A 28 18.86 -18.86 -14.33
CA GLU A 28 18.11 -19.70 -15.28
C GLU A 28 18.25 -19.16 -16.71
N LYS A 29 18.34 -20.03 -17.72
CA LYS A 29 18.33 -19.60 -19.13
C LYS A 29 16.90 -19.30 -19.59
N GLY A 30 16.63 -18.06 -20.01
CA GLY A 30 15.37 -17.64 -20.61
C GLY A 30 15.02 -16.18 -20.30
N ALA A 31 14.46 -15.45 -21.28
CA ALA A 31 13.92 -14.10 -21.08
C ALA A 31 12.50 -14.22 -20.53
N TYR A 32 12.38 -14.38 -19.21
CA TYR A 32 11.11 -14.16 -18.51
C TYR A 32 11.30 -12.99 -17.55
N GLY A 33 10.35 -12.06 -17.59
CA GLY A 33 10.30 -10.90 -16.72
C GLY A 33 8.85 -10.43 -16.68
N TRP A 34 8.33 -10.30 -15.47
CA TRP A 34 6.97 -9.86 -15.20
C TRP A 34 6.96 -9.14 -13.87
N LEU A 35 6.10 -8.14 -13.77
CA LEU A 35 6.08 -7.19 -12.66
C LEU A 35 4.65 -7.07 -12.15
N THR A 36 4.45 -7.14 -10.83
CA THR A 36 3.15 -6.87 -10.20
C THR A 36 3.06 -5.44 -9.70
N GLN A 37 4.18 -4.86 -9.25
CA GLN A 37 4.27 -3.49 -8.77
C GLN A 37 4.70 -2.50 -9.87
N GLY A 38 5.34 -2.98 -10.93
CA GLY A 38 5.80 -2.18 -12.05
C GLY A 38 4.67 -1.66 -12.93
N ALA A 39 5.04 -0.90 -13.94
CA ALA A 39 4.11 -0.32 -14.90
C ALA A 39 3.66 -1.32 -15.99
N GLU A 40 4.27 -2.51 -16.04
CA GLU A 40 3.86 -3.56 -16.96
C GLU A 40 2.54 -4.22 -16.52
N VAL A 41 1.81 -4.76 -17.50
CA VAL A 41 0.65 -5.63 -17.30
C VAL A 41 1.11 -7.08 -17.48
N LEU A 42 0.59 -7.99 -16.67
CA LEU A 42 0.90 -9.41 -16.77
C LEU A 42 0.52 -9.99 -18.15
N PRO A 43 1.24 -11.02 -18.63
CA PRO A 43 0.88 -11.71 -19.87
C PRO A 43 -0.56 -12.26 -19.82
N LYS A 44 -1.30 -12.14 -20.94
CA LYS A 44 -2.66 -12.69 -21.03
C LYS A 44 -2.67 -14.19 -20.71
N GLY A 45 -3.63 -14.62 -19.90
CA GLY A 45 -3.80 -16.02 -19.51
C GLY A 45 -2.89 -16.46 -18.35
N THR A 46 -2.18 -15.52 -17.73
CA THR A 46 -1.46 -15.73 -16.47
C THR A 46 -2.13 -14.93 -15.35
N TYR A 47 -1.94 -15.35 -14.12
CA TYR A 47 -2.47 -14.70 -12.93
C TYR A 47 -1.38 -14.64 -11.87
N ALA A 48 -1.36 -13.59 -11.06
CA ALA A 48 -0.43 -13.51 -9.94
C ALA A 48 -1.14 -13.28 -8.61
N LEU A 49 -0.78 -14.07 -7.61
CA LEU A 49 -1.17 -13.86 -6.21
C LEU A 49 -0.07 -13.04 -5.59
N GLU A 50 -0.46 -11.97 -4.92
CA GLU A 50 0.43 -11.07 -4.22
C GLU A 50 0.12 -11.08 -2.73
N VAL A 51 1.20 -11.10 -1.94
CA VAL A 51 1.16 -10.84 -0.50
C VAL A 51 2.20 -9.79 -0.18
N ARG A 52 1.79 -8.69 0.44
CA ARG A 52 2.66 -7.60 0.90
C ARG A 52 2.56 -7.46 2.40
N LEU A 53 3.71 -7.35 3.06
CA LEU A 53 3.83 -7.10 4.48
C LEU A 53 4.64 -5.82 4.69
N GLY A 54 4.12 -4.90 5.49
CA GLY A 54 4.85 -3.72 5.85
C GLY A 54 4.08 -2.76 6.72
N TRP A 55 4.48 -1.50 6.63
CA TRP A 55 3.78 -0.38 7.25
C TRP A 55 3.10 0.47 6.17
N PRO A 56 1.83 0.86 6.36
CA PRO A 56 0.96 0.63 7.53
C PRO A 56 0.01 -0.57 7.39
N SER A 57 0.28 -1.51 6.48
CA SER A 57 -0.66 -2.58 6.20
C SER A 57 -0.03 -3.86 5.69
N THR A 58 -0.80 -4.95 5.80
CA THR A 58 -0.59 -6.20 5.06
C THR A 58 -1.63 -6.28 3.97
N ASP A 59 -1.20 -6.52 2.73
CA ASP A 59 -2.10 -6.58 1.57
C ASP A 59 -2.06 -7.95 0.91
N PHE A 60 -3.21 -8.35 0.38
CA PHE A 60 -3.39 -9.53 -0.45
C PHE A 60 -4.07 -9.10 -1.73
N GLY A 61 -3.53 -9.50 -2.87
CA GLY A 61 -4.05 -9.13 -4.18
C GLY A 61 -4.00 -10.27 -5.19
N ILE A 62 -4.91 -10.28 -6.15
CA ILE A 62 -4.85 -11.20 -7.30
C ILE A 62 -4.82 -10.37 -8.57
N HIS A 63 -3.71 -10.41 -9.29
CA HIS A 63 -3.55 -9.71 -10.56
C HIS A 63 -4.18 -10.52 -11.70
N ILE A 64 -5.14 -9.91 -12.38
CA ILE A 64 -5.94 -10.50 -13.45
C ILE A 64 -5.75 -9.65 -14.72
N PRO A 65 -4.91 -10.08 -15.69
CA PRO A 65 -4.76 -9.36 -16.94
C PRO A 65 -6.03 -9.51 -17.79
N LEU A 66 -6.73 -8.40 -18.03
CA LEU A 66 -7.93 -8.34 -18.87
C LEU A 66 -7.57 -8.30 -20.36
N GLY A 67 -6.30 -8.06 -20.69
CA GLY A 67 -5.76 -8.03 -22.04
C GLY A 67 -4.32 -7.55 -22.05
N ALA A 68 -3.86 -7.07 -23.20
CA ALA A 68 -2.48 -6.57 -23.35
C ALA A 68 -2.23 -5.19 -22.71
N LYS A 69 -3.30 -4.47 -22.33
CA LYS A 69 -3.23 -3.09 -21.84
C LYS A 69 -3.81 -2.88 -20.45
N PHE A 70 -4.57 -3.83 -19.91
CA PHE A 70 -5.29 -3.63 -18.65
C PHE A 70 -5.15 -4.84 -17.74
N GLU A 71 -5.04 -4.54 -16.44
CA GLU A 71 -4.96 -5.49 -15.35
C GLU A 71 -5.89 -5.03 -14.23
N LEU A 72 -6.68 -5.96 -13.70
CA LEU A 72 -7.54 -5.75 -12.55
C LEU A 72 -6.95 -6.52 -11.37
N THR A 73 -6.93 -5.88 -10.20
CA THR A 73 -6.46 -6.48 -8.96
C THR A 73 -7.51 -6.30 -7.87
N PRO A 74 -8.44 -7.26 -7.67
CA PRO A 74 -9.13 -7.36 -6.39
C PRO A 74 -8.11 -7.49 -5.26
N PHE A 75 -8.34 -6.76 -4.18
CA PHE A 75 -7.46 -6.78 -3.02
C PHE A 75 -8.23 -6.75 -1.70
N ILE A 76 -7.61 -7.31 -0.69
CA ILE A 76 -7.95 -7.10 0.71
C ILE A 76 -6.70 -6.65 1.46
N THR A 77 -6.86 -5.62 2.27
CA THR A 77 -5.81 -5.06 3.11
C THR A 77 -6.22 -5.20 4.56
N ILE A 78 -5.27 -5.57 5.41
CA ILE A 78 -5.38 -5.47 6.88
C ILE A 78 -4.58 -4.24 7.27
N ASP A 79 -5.28 -3.18 7.64
CA ASP A 79 -4.74 -1.89 8.02
C ASP A 79 -4.39 -1.93 9.52
N TYR A 80 -3.15 -1.60 9.88
CA TYR A 80 -2.73 -1.51 11.27
C TYR A 80 -1.75 -0.35 11.50
N GLY A 81 -2.01 0.46 12.51
CA GLY A 81 -1.10 1.54 12.88
C GLY A 81 -1.78 2.88 13.15
N PHE A 82 -0.99 3.94 13.21
CA PHE A 82 -1.43 5.31 13.43
C PHE A 82 -1.85 5.92 12.09
N TYR A 83 -2.94 5.44 11.49
CA TYR A 83 -3.42 6.06 10.25
C TYR A 83 -4.00 7.46 10.50
N ASP A 84 -4.45 7.71 11.73
CA ASP A 84 -5.03 8.97 12.12
C ASP A 84 -4.05 9.79 12.97
N ALA A 85 -3.47 10.83 12.36
CA ALA A 85 -2.67 11.83 13.07
C ALA A 85 -3.47 12.57 14.14
N LEU A 86 -4.81 12.48 14.14
CA LEU A 86 -5.67 13.08 15.17
C LEU A 86 -5.69 12.31 16.47
N VAL A 87 -5.63 10.98 16.41
CA VAL A 87 -5.92 10.15 17.58
C VAL A 87 -4.65 9.73 18.30
N GLY A 88 -3.50 9.69 17.60
CA GLY A 88 -2.25 9.22 18.20
C GLY A 88 -2.39 7.83 18.82
N ALA A 89 -3.35 7.03 18.33
CA ALA A 89 -3.69 5.71 18.83
C ALA A 89 -3.58 4.67 17.71
N PRO A 90 -3.20 3.43 18.04
CA PRO A 90 -3.19 2.35 17.07
C PRO A 90 -4.61 2.04 16.61
N THR A 91 -4.83 2.06 15.29
CA THR A 91 -6.05 1.58 14.67
C THR A 91 -5.83 0.22 14.04
N ILE A 92 -6.86 -0.61 14.05
CA ILE A 92 -6.92 -1.86 13.28
C ILE A 92 -8.15 -1.79 12.39
N GLY A 93 -7.96 -2.12 11.12
CA GLY A 93 -8.98 -2.03 10.10
C GLY A 93 -8.74 -3.00 8.95
N ASN A 94 -9.61 -2.92 7.95
CA ASN A 94 -9.37 -3.53 6.66
C ASN A 94 -9.95 -2.70 5.52
N THR A 95 -9.38 -2.89 4.34
CA THR A 95 -9.91 -2.33 3.10
C THR A 95 -10.16 -3.46 2.11
N LEU A 96 -11.36 -3.51 1.54
CA LEU A 96 -11.70 -4.40 0.42
C LEU A 96 -11.91 -3.55 -0.82
N GLY A 97 -11.29 -3.91 -1.94
CA GLY A 97 -11.39 -3.09 -3.14
C GLY A 97 -10.89 -3.76 -4.41
N PHE A 98 -10.82 -2.92 -5.45
CA PHE A 98 -10.30 -3.27 -6.75
C PHE A 98 -9.37 -2.16 -7.24
N GLN A 99 -8.22 -2.54 -7.77
CA GLN A 99 -7.31 -1.66 -8.49
C GLN A 99 -7.36 -1.98 -9.98
N LEU A 100 -7.42 -0.97 -10.82
CA LEU A 100 -7.24 -1.07 -12.26
C LEU A 100 -5.89 -0.45 -12.63
N LYS A 101 -5.11 -1.16 -13.43
CA LYS A 101 -3.83 -0.70 -14.00
C LYS A 101 -3.92 -0.75 -15.52
N GLY A 102 -3.62 0.36 -16.17
CA GLY A 102 -3.62 0.54 -17.61
C GLY A 102 -2.23 0.87 -18.14
N LEU A 103 -1.66 0.01 -18.98
CA LEU A 103 -0.40 0.25 -19.68
C LEU A 103 -0.59 1.35 -20.73
N LEU A 104 0.11 2.47 -20.56
CA LEU A 104 0.10 3.58 -21.50
C LEU A 104 1.15 3.42 -22.58
N TRP A 105 2.36 3.03 -22.18
CA TRP A 105 3.51 2.97 -23.06
C TRP A 105 4.50 1.90 -22.61
N LYS A 106 5.15 1.26 -23.58
CA LYS A 106 6.23 0.29 -23.34
C LYS A 106 7.24 0.33 -24.49
N SER A 107 8.52 0.36 -24.14
CA SER A 107 9.63 0.22 -25.10
C SER A 107 10.84 -0.43 -24.43
N GLY A 108 11.21 -1.61 -24.91
CA GLY A 108 12.23 -2.45 -24.27
C GLY A 108 11.84 -2.75 -22.81
N GLY A 109 12.78 -2.52 -21.90
CA GLY A 109 12.56 -2.66 -20.45
C GLY A 109 11.77 -1.51 -19.82
N ASN A 110 11.45 -0.44 -20.55
CA ASN A 110 10.76 0.73 -19.99
C ASN A 110 9.25 0.60 -20.18
N ALA A 111 8.48 0.96 -19.15
CA ALA A 111 7.03 1.02 -19.22
C ALA A 111 6.47 2.18 -18.38
N ILE A 112 5.30 2.69 -18.80
CA ILE A 112 4.50 3.68 -18.08
C ILE A 112 3.05 3.20 -18.01
N SER A 113 2.44 3.31 -16.83
CA SER A 113 1.03 2.97 -16.60
C SER A 113 0.31 4.03 -15.80
N LEU A 114 -1.01 4.06 -15.98
CA LEU A 114 -1.92 4.73 -15.06
C LEU A 114 -2.70 3.69 -14.25
N GLY A 115 -2.98 4.01 -13.00
CA GLY A 115 -3.79 3.21 -12.12
C GLY A 115 -4.81 4.03 -11.37
N ALA A 116 -5.84 3.35 -10.91
CA ALA A 116 -6.80 3.85 -9.95
C ALA A 116 -7.36 2.67 -9.15
N ASP A 117 -7.77 2.91 -7.91
CA ASP A 117 -8.45 1.93 -7.08
C ASP A 117 -9.72 2.50 -6.45
N ILE A 118 -10.60 1.59 -6.08
CA ILE A 118 -11.83 1.87 -5.35
C ILE A 118 -11.92 0.85 -4.23
N GLY A 119 -12.32 1.28 -3.04
CA GLY A 119 -12.43 0.38 -1.90
C GLY A 119 -13.37 0.86 -0.81
N PHE A 120 -13.73 -0.07 0.05
CA PHE A 120 -14.42 0.18 1.31
C PHE A 120 -13.45 -0.12 2.44
N ALA A 121 -13.08 0.93 3.18
CA ALA A 121 -12.20 0.84 4.33
C ALA A 121 -13.04 0.81 5.61
N MET A 122 -12.63 0.01 6.57
CA MET A 122 -13.30 -0.18 7.85
C MET A 122 -12.27 -0.12 8.97
N ASN A 123 -12.55 0.62 10.03
CA ASN A 123 -11.75 0.64 11.25
C ASN A 123 -12.57 0.13 12.43
N TYR A 124 -11.98 -0.78 13.21
CA TYR A 124 -12.63 -1.49 14.32
C TYR A 124 -12.16 -1.03 15.69
N VAL A 125 -10.91 -0.56 15.77
CA VAL A 125 -10.25 -0.20 17.04
C VAL A 125 -9.64 1.18 16.87
N GLY A 126 -9.74 2.02 17.91
CA GLY A 126 -9.00 3.28 17.98
C GLY A 126 -9.78 4.54 17.60
N TYR A 127 -11.09 4.47 17.31
CA TYR A 127 -11.87 5.68 16.99
C TYR A 127 -12.70 6.25 18.16
N LEU A 128 -12.76 7.58 18.21
CA LEU A 128 -13.27 8.48 19.26
C LEU A 128 -14.79 8.39 19.50
N SER A 129 -15.30 7.22 19.86
CA SER A 129 -16.58 7.15 20.58
C SER A 129 -16.28 6.50 21.93
N TYR A 130 -16.07 7.35 22.94
CA TYR A 130 -16.18 6.89 24.31
C TYR A 130 -17.64 6.56 24.54
N HIS A 131 -17.98 5.27 24.51
CA HIS A 131 -19.22 4.81 25.09
C HIS A 131 -19.05 4.85 26.60
N CYS A 132 -19.52 5.93 27.22
CA CYS A 132 -19.52 6.08 28.65
C CYS A 132 -20.85 5.58 29.22
N LEU A 133 -20.81 4.54 30.05
CA LEU A 133 -21.91 4.13 30.91
C LEU A 133 -21.70 4.73 32.29
N GLY A 134 -22.68 5.50 32.76
CA GLY A 134 -22.71 6.03 34.11
C GLY A 134 -23.59 5.18 35.00
N PHE A 135 -23.09 4.79 36.17
CA PHE A 135 -23.87 4.16 37.24
C PHE A 135 -23.74 5.00 38.50
N ILE A 136 -24.85 5.16 39.22
CA ILE A 136 -24.88 5.77 40.55
C ILE A 136 -25.07 4.62 41.54
N ASP A 137 -24.21 4.52 42.55
CA ASP A 137 -24.38 3.54 43.62
C ASP A 137 -25.41 4.02 44.67
N ASP A 138 -25.72 3.17 45.65
CA ASP A 138 -26.67 3.50 46.73
C ASP A 138 -26.17 4.64 47.65
N ASP A 139 -24.89 5.00 47.55
CA ASP A 139 -24.24 6.09 48.29
C ASP A 139 -24.11 7.39 47.43
N ASP A 140 -24.83 7.48 46.30
CA ASP A 140 -24.81 8.58 45.33
C ASP A 140 -23.44 8.82 44.64
N ASN A 141 -22.53 7.85 44.66
CA ASN A 141 -21.27 7.95 43.92
C ASN A 141 -21.46 7.65 42.43
N LEU A 142 -21.01 8.57 41.57
CA LEU A 142 -21.03 8.39 40.12
C LEU A 142 -19.79 7.64 39.63
N TYR A 143 -20.01 6.46 39.05
CA TYR A 143 -19.00 5.69 38.33
C TYR A 143 -19.22 5.83 36.83
N ILE A 144 -18.21 6.34 36.12
CA ILE A 144 -18.25 6.47 34.66
C ILE A 144 -17.27 5.45 34.06
N PHE A 145 -17.81 4.46 33.36
CA PHE A 145 -17.03 3.52 32.56
C PHE A 145 -17.06 3.94 31.11
N CYS A 146 -15.96 4.47 30.60
CA CYS A 146 -15.83 4.84 29.19
C CYS A 146 -15.03 3.76 28.44
N GLU A 147 -15.67 3.05 27.53
CA GLU A 147 -15.01 2.13 26.60
C GLU A 147 -14.80 2.81 25.24
N LYS A 148 -13.62 2.61 24.64
CA LYS A 148 -13.35 3.01 23.25
C LYS A 148 -13.91 1.94 22.33
N ALA A 149 -15.18 2.03 21.98
CA ALA A 149 -15.82 1.17 21.00
C ALA A 149 -16.32 2.04 19.84
N GLY A 150 -15.76 1.85 18.65
CA GLY A 150 -16.14 2.64 17.49
C GLY A 150 -15.85 1.90 16.20
N PHE A 151 -16.91 1.70 15.41
CA PHE A 151 -16.81 1.26 14.03
C PHE A 151 -16.83 2.49 13.12
N LEU A 152 -15.85 2.60 12.23
CA LEU A 152 -15.89 3.56 11.15
C LEU A 152 -15.82 2.87 9.80
N ALA A 153 -16.56 3.42 8.85
CA ALA A 153 -16.43 3.09 7.45
C ALA A 153 -15.97 4.32 6.65
N ALA A 154 -15.16 4.07 5.64
CA ALA A 154 -14.73 5.04 4.65
C ALA A 154 -14.90 4.48 3.25
N PHE A 155 -15.14 5.39 2.32
CA PHE A 155 -14.99 5.11 0.90
C PHE A 155 -13.60 5.53 0.45
N GLN A 156 -12.88 4.62 -0.20
CA GLN A 156 -11.57 4.86 -0.79
C GLN A 156 -11.70 5.07 -2.30
N ILE A 157 -11.07 6.14 -2.77
CA ILE A 157 -10.83 6.45 -4.18
C ILE A 157 -9.32 6.61 -4.35
N GLY A 158 -8.70 5.52 -4.73
CA GLY A 158 -7.34 5.47 -5.21
C GLY A 158 -7.15 6.16 -6.54
N GLY A 159 -6.47 7.29 -6.57
CA GLY A 159 -5.89 7.79 -7.82
C GLY A 159 -5.99 9.29 -8.03
N PRO A 160 -5.26 9.80 -9.03
CA PRO A 160 -4.52 9.02 -10.03
C PRO A 160 -3.25 8.36 -9.47
N GLU A 161 -2.92 7.18 -9.99
CA GLU A 161 -1.61 6.56 -9.84
C GLU A 161 -0.89 6.60 -11.19
N LEU A 162 0.32 7.13 -11.23
CA LEU A 162 1.21 7.10 -12.39
C LEU A 162 2.43 6.29 -11.99
N ARG A 163 2.73 5.21 -12.72
CA ARG A 163 3.95 4.43 -12.51
C ARG A 163 4.83 4.44 -13.75
N TYR A 164 6.13 4.47 -13.50
CA TYR A 164 7.18 4.14 -14.44
C TYR A 164 7.95 2.95 -13.90
N SER A 165 8.36 2.04 -14.78
CA SER A 165 9.31 0.99 -14.43
C SER A 165 10.35 0.79 -15.51
N HIS A 166 11.57 0.47 -15.09
CA HIS A 166 12.63 -0.01 -15.96
C HIS A 166 13.08 -1.40 -15.52
N ARG A 167 13.01 -2.37 -16.43
CA ARG A 167 13.39 -3.77 -16.21
C ARG A 167 14.64 -4.14 -17.00
N TRP A 168 15.56 -4.81 -16.33
CA TRP A 168 16.70 -5.51 -16.94
C TRP A 168 16.41 -7.00 -16.99
N ASP A 169 16.52 -7.62 -18.16
CA ASP A 169 16.32 -9.08 -18.31
C ASP A 169 17.50 -9.90 -17.74
N ASN A 170 18.65 -9.27 -17.52
CA ASN A 170 19.80 -9.80 -16.81
C ASN A 170 20.42 -8.64 -16.01
N PRO A 171 20.20 -8.53 -14.69
CA PRO A 171 19.93 -9.63 -13.76
C PRO A 171 18.46 -9.81 -13.29
N ARG A 172 17.45 -9.58 -14.15
CA ARG A 172 16.01 -9.76 -13.82
C ARG A 172 15.51 -8.89 -12.67
N VAL A 173 15.96 -7.65 -12.70
CA VAL A 173 15.58 -6.62 -11.74
C VAL A 173 14.73 -5.60 -12.45
N ALA A 174 13.76 -5.03 -11.75
CA ALA A 174 13.14 -3.78 -12.15
C ALA A 174 13.25 -2.74 -11.05
N ILE A 175 13.39 -1.49 -11.46
CA ILE A 175 13.14 -0.34 -10.60
C ILE A 175 11.80 0.25 -10.97
N VAL A 176 11.03 0.60 -9.95
CA VAL A 176 9.70 1.18 -10.05
C VAL A 176 9.73 2.55 -9.39
N THR A 177 9.12 3.54 -10.03
CA THR A 177 8.84 4.82 -9.38
C THR A 177 7.52 5.37 -9.87
N GLY A 178 6.89 6.22 -9.08
CA GLY A 178 5.60 6.74 -9.43
C GLY A 178 5.07 7.77 -8.46
N LEU A 179 3.85 8.19 -8.72
CA LEU A 179 3.06 9.04 -7.84
C LEU A 179 1.68 8.42 -7.70
N ARG A 180 1.14 8.37 -6.49
CA ARG A 180 -0.24 7.96 -6.24
C ARG A 180 -0.96 8.87 -5.27
N MET A 181 -2.27 9.01 -5.45
CA MET A 181 -3.13 9.82 -4.59
C MET A 181 -4.35 9.04 -4.08
N PRO A 182 -4.21 8.16 -3.08
CA PRO A 182 -5.34 7.40 -2.57
C PRO A 182 -6.17 8.18 -1.56
N ILE A 183 -7.28 8.77 -2.02
CA ILE A 183 -8.20 9.55 -1.20
C ILE A 183 -9.10 8.62 -0.40
N ARG A 184 -9.26 8.87 0.90
CA ARG A 184 -10.28 8.21 1.73
C ARG A 184 -11.20 9.23 2.35
N VAL A 185 -12.51 8.98 2.29
CA VAL A 185 -13.54 9.82 2.91
C VAL A 185 -14.27 8.99 3.96
N TRP A 186 -14.06 9.34 5.23
CA TRP A 186 -14.68 8.69 6.39
C TRP A 186 -16.10 9.19 6.59
N LEU A 187 -17.05 8.25 6.59
CA LEU A 187 -18.49 8.56 6.56
C LEU A 187 -18.97 9.20 7.86
N THR A 188 -18.60 8.63 9.01
CA THR A 188 -19.12 9.07 10.32
C THR A 188 -18.45 10.36 10.80
N THR A 189 -17.18 10.56 10.46
CA THR A 189 -16.36 11.66 10.98
C THR A 189 -16.30 12.85 10.03
N ARG A 190 -16.72 12.64 8.78
CA ARG A 190 -16.66 13.64 7.70
C ARG A 190 -15.24 14.17 7.49
N ILE A 191 -14.26 13.27 7.64
CA ILE A 191 -12.85 13.54 7.41
C ILE A 191 -12.44 12.94 6.07
N ALA A 192 -11.75 13.74 5.27
CA ALA A 192 -11.05 13.29 4.08
C ALA A 192 -9.54 13.20 4.35
N GLU A 193 -8.96 12.05 4.03
CA GLU A 193 -7.52 11.81 3.96
C GLU A 193 -7.08 11.82 2.51
N ILE A 194 -6.13 12.70 2.17
CA ILE A 194 -5.63 12.90 0.81
C ILE A 194 -4.10 12.80 0.84
N PRO A 195 -3.55 11.59 0.90
CA PRO A 195 -2.12 11.35 0.70
C PRO A 195 -1.71 11.63 -0.76
N MET A 196 -0.58 12.31 -0.93
CA MET A 196 0.10 12.48 -2.22
C MET A 196 1.47 11.81 -2.12
N LEU A 197 1.60 10.60 -2.65
CA LEU A 197 2.70 9.70 -2.31
C LEU A 197 3.61 9.49 -3.52
N TYR A 198 4.90 9.73 -3.33
CA TYR A 198 5.92 9.25 -4.24
C TYR A 198 6.25 7.80 -3.91
N ILE A 199 6.25 6.96 -4.95
CA ILE A 199 6.58 5.55 -4.88
C ILE A 199 8.00 5.38 -5.39
N ILE A 200 8.82 4.63 -4.66
CA ILE A 200 10.11 4.12 -5.11
C ILE A 200 10.18 2.66 -4.71
N GLY A 201 10.46 1.79 -5.66
CA GLY A 201 10.49 0.36 -5.41
C GLY A 201 11.43 -0.39 -6.33
N ALA A 202 11.59 -1.67 -6.02
CA ALA A 202 12.34 -2.61 -6.82
C ALA A 202 11.66 -3.97 -6.83
N GLU A 203 11.78 -4.67 -7.94
CA GLU A 203 11.27 -6.04 -8.12
C GLU A 203 12.34 -6.97 -8.65
N PHE A 204 12.24 -8.24 -8.27
CA PHE A 204 13.20 -9.30 -8.56
C PHE A 204 12.44 -10.55 -8.98
N ASN A 205 12.55 -10.96 -10.23
CA ASN A 205 12.08 -12.28 -10.65
C ASN A 205 13.15 -13.32 -10.30
N LEU A 206 12.98 -14.02 -9.17
CA LEU A 206 13.93 -15.04 -8.73
C LEU A 206 13.87 -16.30 -9.60
N VAL A 207 12.64 -16.75 -9.89
CA VAL A 207 12.35 -17.86 -10.80
C VAL A 207 11.14 -17.50 -11.67
N LYS A 208 10.84 -18.31 -12.68
CA LYS A 208 9.79 -18.02 -13.67
C LYS A 208 8.45 -17.62 -13.05
N ASN A 209 8.08 -18.26 -11.95
CA ASN A 209 6.79 -18.09 -11.31
C ASN A 209 6.85 -17.36 -9.97
N PHE A 210 8.01 -16.81 -9.56
CA PHE A 210 8.16 -16.15 -8.26
C PHE A 210 8.89 -14.82 -8.38
N ASN A 211 8.26 -13.79 -7.83
CA ASN A 211 8.77 -12.42 -7.77
C ASN A 211 8.84 -11.98 -6.30
N MET A 212 9.90 -11.26 -5.94
CA MET A 212 10.00 -10.50 -4.69
C MET A 212 10.02 -9.03 -5.03
N HIS A 213 9.40 -8.21 -4.20
CA HIS A 213 9.38 -6.77 -4.40
C HIS A 213 9.43 -5.99 -3.10
N PHE A 214 9.89 -4.76 -3.21
CA PHE A 214 9.94 -3.79 -2.13
C PHE A 214 9.47 -2.44 -2.65
N ASN A 215 8.60 -1.76 -1.91
CA ASN A 215 8.14 -0.41 -2.21
C ASN A 215 8.25 0.47 -0.98
N LEU A 216 8.72 1.69 -1.19
CA LEU A 216 8.68 2.80 -0.25
C LEU A 216 7.71 3.85 -0.80
N GLU A 217 6.88 4.36 0.09
CA GLU A 217 5.96 5.45 -0.21
C GLU A 217 6.20 6.61 0.74
N VAL A 218 6.37 7.80 0.21
CA VAL A 218 6.60 9.00 1.02
C VAL A 218 5.94 10.21 0.40
N GLY A 219 5.35 11.06 1.24
CA GLY A 219 4.79 12.32 0.79
C GLY A 219 3.86 12.96 1.79
N PRO A 220 3.31 14.14 1.49
CA PRO A 220 2.37 14.80 2.38
C PRO A 220 1.07 14.00 2.48
N LEU A 221 0.51 13.98 3.68
CA LEU A 221 -0.83 13.50 3.98
C LEU A 221 -1.67 14.69 4.41
N VAL A 222 -2.62 15.08 3.56
CA VAL A 222 -3.55 16.15 3.86
C VAL A 222 -4.77 15.57 4.57
N PHE A 223 -5.15 16.18 5.67
CA PHE A 223 -6.40 15.91 6.36
C PHE A 223 -7.32 17.11 6.20
N ALA A 224 -8.56 16.87 5.83
CA ALA A 224 -9.59 17.90 5.73
C ALA A 224 -10.84 17.44 6.46
N SER A 225 -11.39 18.30 7.31
CA SER A 225 -12.67 18.10 7.99
C SER A 225 -13.48 19.40 7.92
N GLU A 226 -14.71 19.37 8.43
CA GLU A 226 -15.56 20.57 8.51
C GLU A 226 -14.97 21.69 9.39
N LEU A 227 -14.12 21.34 10.38
CA LEU A 227 -13.65 22.28 11.41
C LEU A 227 -12.17 22.66 11.27
N TRP A 228 -11.37 21.82 10.62
CA TRP A 228 -9.93 22.03 10.51
C TRP A 228 -9.35 21.29 9.31
N SER A 229 -8.20 21.76 8.86
CA SER A 229 -7.35 21.08 7.88
C SER A 229 -5.90 21.06 8.37
N GLY A 230 -5.16 20.01 8.06
CA GLY A 230 -3.74 19.92 8.40
C GLY A 230 -2.97 19.08 7.40
N VAL A 231 -1.64 19.20 7.46
CA VAL A 231 -0.72 18.44 6.61
C VAL A 231 0.28 17.72 7.50
N GLY A 232 0.28 16.39 7.40
CA GLY A 232 1.30 15.52 7.99
C GLY A 232 2.27 14.99 6.94
N LEU A 233 3.28 14.26 7.40
CA LEU A 233 4.13 13.45 6.53
C LEU A 233 3.67 12.00 6.63
N TYR A 234 3.42 11.37 5.48
CA TYR A 234 3.28 9.93 5.37
C TYR A 234 4.61 9.30 4.95
N ALA A 235 4.97 8.22 5.61
CA ALA A 235 6.06 7.34 5.20
C ALA A 235 5.61 5.89 5.43
N GLY A 236 5.55 5.12 4.35
CA GLY A 236 5.15 3.72 4.31
C GLY A 236 6.20 2.89 3.59
N GLY A 237 6.29 1.62 3.93
CA GLY A 237 7.23 0.70 3.29
C GLY A 237 6.70 -0.73 3.38
N GLN A 238 6.72 -1.42 2.24
CA GLN A 238 6.22 -2.78 2.13
C GLN A 238 7.23 -3.66 1.40
N PHE A 239 7.36 -4.88 1.90
CA PHE A 239 8.04 -5.98 1.22
C PHE A 239 6.97 -7.01 0.83
N GLY A 240 7.08 -7.60 -0.34
CA GLY A 240 6.11 -8.58 -0.79
C GLY A 240 6.67 -9.63 -1.71
N ILE A 241 5.83 -10.62 -1.95
CA ILE A 241 6.07 -11.72 -2.86
C ILE A 241 4.88 -11.82 -3.81
N SER A 242 5.16 -12.27 -5.02
CA SER A 242 4.13 -12.62 -5.98
C SER A 242 4.42 -13.98 -6.59
N TYR A 243 3.36 -14.77 -6.77
CA TYR A 243 3.42 -16.09 -7.41
C TYR A 243 2.57 -16.09 -8.67
N LEU A 244 3.17 -16.40 -9.83
CA LEU A 244 2.51 -16.44 -11.14
C LEU A 244 2.09 -17.88 -11.49
N TRP A 245 0.84 -18.06 -11.94
CA TRP A 245 0.33 -19.32 -12.52
C TRP A 245 -0.46 -19.12 -13.81
#